data_AF-A0A3E1Q810-F1
#
_entry.id   AF-A0A3E1Q810-F1
#
_cell.length_a   1.000
_cell.length_b   1.000
_cell.length_c   1.000
_cell.angle_alpha   90.00
_cell.angle_beta   90.00
_cell.angle_gamma   90.00
#
_symmetry.space_group_name_H-M   'P 1'
#
loop_
_entity.id
_entity.type
_entity.pdbx_description
1 polymer ?
#
loop_
_entity_poly.entity_id
_entity_poly.type
_entity_poly.pdbx_seq_one_letter_code
_entity_poly.pdbx_strand_id
1 'polypeptide(L)'
;MNKSKIISSSYFYIGILIIILVGLELFAADLAYENYGWAESAILFIMILLNAIPIILLYFKKRLISLIILLGLGIIIIPNQLIVAKKLILLKEEAANIVNFAYLKKLKTGNFPDTISDYKFVNPKLKEHFDYSRFIDNSNEDNFQVTYYVGTTHTSHFYTHNNGPNWYYYDD
;
A
#
# COMPACT_ATOMS: atom_id res chain seq x y z
N MET A 1 29.77 3.73 37.69
CA MET A 1 29.60 3.26 36.29
C MET A 1 30.29 4.24 35.35
N ASN A 2 31.17 3.78 34.46
CA ASN A 2 32.11 4.64 33.73
C ASN A 2 31.41 5.44 32.59
N LYS A 3 31.47 6.79 32.61
CA LYS A 3 30.75 7.65 31.64
C LYS A 3 31.08 7.34 30.17
N SER A 4 32.31 6.94 29.88
CA SER A 4 32.74 6.55 28.53
C SER A 4 32.02 5.30 28.00
N LYS A 5 31.78 4.32 28.87
CA LYS A 5 31.09 3.06 28.52
C LYS A 5 29.61 3.29 28.22
N ILE A 6 28.95 4.17 28.98
CA ILE A 6 27.55 4.59 28.75
C ILE A 6 27.42 5.33 27.41
N ILE A 7 28.38 6.21 27.10
CA ILE A 7 28.42 6.96 25.85
C ILE A 7 28.56 6.03 24.64
N SER A 8 29.52 5.09 24.67
CA SER A 8 29.73 4.10 23.61
C SER A 8 28.48 3.24 23.37
N SER A 9 27.85 2.78 24.45
CA SER A 9 26.63 1.98 24.39
C SER A 9 25.46 2.75 23.75
N SER A 10 25.32 4.05 24.02
CA SER A 10 24.25 4.86 23.41
C SER A 10 24.37 5.00 21.89
N TYR A 11 25.59 5.14 21.34
CA TYR A 11 25.76 5.21 19.87
C TYR A 11 25.41 3.90 19.18
N PHE A 12 25.72 2.78 19.82
CA PHE A 12 25.38 1.46 19.32
C PHE A 12 23.86 1.29 19.19
N TYR A 13 23.10 1.66 20.23
CA TYR A 13 21.63 1.58 20.18
C TYR A 13 21.01 2.52 19.15
N ILE A 14 21.53 3.73 19.00
CA ILE A 14 21.04 4.65 17.96
C ILE A 14 21.35 4.09 16.56
N GLY A 15 22.51 3.47 16.36
CA GLY A 15 22.84 2.80 15.11
C GLY A 15 21.86 1.68 14.75
N ILE A 16 21.50 0.83 15.72
CA ILE A 16 20.46 -0.19 15.55
C ILE A 16 19.12 0.44 15.19
N LEU A 17 18.73 1.49 15.91
CA LEU A 17 17.46 2.18 15.66
C LEU A 17 17.39 2.77 14.24
N ILE A 18 18.49 3.34 13.74
CA ILE A 18 18.58 3.83 12.35
C ILE A 18 18.33 2.68 11.37
N ILE A 19 19.00 1.55 11.55
CA ILE A 19 18.85 0.39 10.65
C ILE A 19 17.39 -0.08 10.63
N ILE A 20 16.75 -0.18 11.79
CA ILE A 20 15.35 -0.60 11.90
C ILE A 20 14.42 0.41 11.21
N LEU A 21 14.57 1.70 11.50
CA LEU A 21 13.69 2.73 10.93
C LEU A 21 13.86 2.85 9.42
N VAL A 22 15.10 2.88 8.92
CA VAL A 22 15.34 2.91 7.47
C VAL A 22 14.76 1.67 6.79
N GLY A 23 14.90 0.48 7.41
CA GLY A 23 14.26 -0.74 6.90
C GLY A 23 12.73 -0.63 6.83
N LEU A 24 12.10 -0.08 7.86
CA LEU A 24 10.66 0.16 7.88
C LEU A 24 10.21 1.23 6.87
N GLU A 25 11.01 2.28 6.68
CA GLU A 25 10.72 3.32 5.70
C GLU A 25 10.85 2.79 4.27
N LEU A 26 11.86 1.96 3.98
CA LEU A 26 12.00 1.29 2.67
C LEU A 26 10.79 0.39 2.39
N PHE A 27 10.36 -0.39 3.38
CA PHE A 27 9.14 -1.19 3.28
C PHE A 27 7.89 -0.32 3.07
N ALA A 28 7.79 0.82 3.76
CA ALA A 28 6.70 1.77 3.59
C ALA A 28 6.70 2.42 2.18
N ALA A 29 7.88 2.73 1.62
CA ALA A 29 8.01 3.30 0.28
C ALA A 29 7.66 2.28 -0.82
N ASP A 30 8.00 1.00 -0.61
CA ASP A 30 7.59 -0.10 -1.47
C ASP A 30 6.06 -0.26 -1.48
N LEU A 31 5.44 -0.26 -0.29
CA LEU A 31 3.97 -0.26 -0.17
C LEU A 31 3.32 0.95 -0.83
N ALA A 32 3.97 2.12 -0.83
CA ALA A 32 3.40 3.31 -1.46
C ALA A 32 3.28 3.17 -2.98
N TYR A 33 4.13 2.36 -3.62
CA TYR A 33 4.07 2.09 -5.05
C TYR A 33 2.69 1.55 -5.42
N GLU A 34 2.25 0.44 -4.83
CA GLU A 34 0.93 -0.16 -5.12
C GLU A 34 -0.27 0.76 -4.81
N ASN A 35 -0.08 1.80 -3.99
CA ASN A 35 -1.16 2.65 -3.47
C ASN A 35 -1.29 4.00 -4.17
N TYR A 36 -0.18 4.54 -4.66
CA TYR A 36 -0.08 5.89 -5.21
C TYR A 36 0.62 5.94 -6.57
N GLY A 37 1.42 4.93 -6.91
CA GLY A 37 2.19 4.85 -8.15
C GLY A 37 3.67 5.16 -7.95
N TRP A 38 4.41 5.19 -9.07
CA TRP A 38 5.85 5.39 -9.06
C TRP A 38 6.29 6.76 -8.53
N ALA A 39 5.53 7.83 -8.80
CA ALA A 39 5.93 9.20 -8.48
C ALA A 39 6.00 9.44 -6.96
N GLU A 40 4.96 9.06 -6.23
CA GLU A 40 4.89 9.16 -4.77
C GLU A 40 5.88 8.22 -4.10
N SER A 41 6.05 7.00 -4.62
CA SER A 41 7.08 6.08 -4.13
C SER A 41 8.48 6.70 -4.28
N ALA A 42 8.78 7.33 -5.43
CA ALA A 42 10.06 8.01 -5.65
C ALA A 42 10.29 9.17 -4.67
N ILE A 43 9.25 9.96 -4.36
CA ILE A 43 9.33 11.02 -3.34
C ILE A 43 9.70 10.43 -1.98
N LEU A 44 9.09 9.32 -1.58
CA LEU A 44 9.42 8.66 -0.32
C LEU A 44 10.85 8.11 -0.31
N PHE A 45 11.32 7.52 -1.42
CA PHE A 45 12.72 7.11 -1.54
C PHE A 45 13.69 8.30 -1.38
N ILE A 46 13.38 9.46 -1.94
CA ILE A 46 14.16 10.68 -1.73
C ILE A 46 14.13 11.11 -0.26
N MET A 47 12.97 11.04 0.40
CA MET A 47 12.86 11.35 1.84
C MET A 47 13.70 10.39 2.71
N ILE A 48 13.79 9.11 2.34
CA ILE A 48 14.62 8.13 3.06
C ILE A 48 16.10 8.53 3.03
N LEU A 49 16.59 9.13 1.93
CA LEU A 49 17.97 9.62 1.84
C LEU A 49 18.28 10.70 2.89
N LEU A 50 17.26 11.40 3.43
CA LEU A 50 17.44 12.37 4.52
C LEU A 50 17.91 11.70 5.82
N ASN A 51 17.83 10.38 5.96
CA ASN A 51 18.47 9.65 7.06
C ASN A 51 20.00 9.76 7.07
N ALA A 52 20.63 10.25 6.00
CA ALA A 52 22.04 10.64 6.04
C ALA A 52 22.30 11.75 7.09
N ILE A 53 21.33 12.64 7.32
CA ILE A 53 21.45 13.76 8.29
C ILE A 53 21.66 13.24 9.73
N PRO A 54 20.80 12.37 10.30
CA PRO A 54 21.02 11.85 11.64
C PRO A 54 22.34 11.07 11.77
N ILE A 55 22.81 10.39 10.72
CA ILE A 55 24.13 9.71 10.71
C ILE A 55 25.26 10.73 10.83
N ILE A 56 25.25 11.79 10.02
CA ILE A 56 26.24 12.88 10.06
C ILE A 56 26.23 13.57 11.43
N LEU A 57 25.05 13.82 12.00
CA LEU A 57 24.92 14.43 13.33
C LEU A 57 25.48 13.55 14.46
N LEU A 58 25.40 12.22 14.33
CA LEU A 58 26.04 11.31 15.29
C LEU A 58 27.57 11.40 15.23
N TYR A 59 28.14 11.55 14.03
CA TYR A 59 29.57 11.79 13.85
C TYR A 59 30.02 13.08 14.57
N PHE A 60 29.23 14.15 14.47
CA PHE A 60 29.46 15.41 15.22
C PHE A 60 29.01 15.36 16.69
N LYS A 61 28.68 14.17 17.22
CA LYS A 61 28.28 13.92 18.61
C LYS A 61 26.99 14.65 19.04
N LYS A 62 26.14 15.09 18.09
CA LYS A 62 24.84 15.75 18.33
C LYS A 62 23.70 14.74 18.47
N ARG A 63 23.74 13.89 19.50
CA ARG A 63 22.83 12.73 19.64
C ARG A 63 21.35 13.09 19.73
N LEU A 64 21.01 14.09 20.55
CA LEU A 64 19.61 14.46 20.77
C LEU A 64 18.97 14.96 19.47
N ILE A 65 19.67 15.79 18.71
CA ILE A 65 19.18 16.32 17.43
C ILE A 65 19.06 15.20 16.40
N SER A 66 20.04 14.30 16.33
CA SER A 66 19.98 13.10 15.48
C SER A 66 18.73 12.25 15.79
N LEU A 67 18.46 11.96 17.07
CA LEU A 67 17.28 11.21 17.48
C LEU A 67 15.97 11.92 17.12
N ILE A 68 15.88 13.23 17.33
CA ILE A 68 14.67 14.00 16.99
C ILE A 68 14.38 13.93 15.49
N ILE A 69 15.40 14.12 14.65
CA ILE A 69 15.24 14.07 13.19
C ILE A 69 14.88 12.65 12.73
N LEU A 70 15.59 11.64 13.23
CA LEU A 70 15.35 10.24 12.90
C LEU A 70 13.92 9.81 13.24
N LEU A 71 13.46 10.11 14.45
CA LEU A 71 12.09 9.79 14.88
C LEU A 71 11.05 10.63 14.11
N GLY A 72 11.37 11.89 13.81
CA GLY A 72 10.51 12.75 13.00
C GLY A 72 10.26 12.18 11.61
N LEU A 73 11.32 11.74 10.91
CA LEU A 73 11.21 11.09 9.60
C LEU A 73 10.36 9.82 9.68
N GLY A 74 10.67 8.94 10.64
CA GLY A 74 9.92 7.70 10.83
C GLY A 74 8.43 7.93 11.10
N ILE A 75 8.08 8.93 11.92
CA ILE A 75 6.67 9.28 12.21
C ILE A 75 5.94 9.86 10.99
N ILE A 76 6.65 10.56 10.10
CA ILE A 76 6.05 11.15 8.90
C ILE A 76 5.82 10.07 7.83
N ILE A 77 6.78 9.18 7.64
CA ILE A 77 6.78 8.19 6.55
C ILE A 77 5.94 6.96 6.94
N ILE A 78 6.23 6.33 8.08
CA ILE A 78 5.75 4.96 8.36
C ILE A 78 4.22 4.88 8.60
N PRO A 79 3.62 5.67 9.52
CA PRO A 79 2.22 5.48 9.90
C PRO A 79 1.24 5.65 8.74
N ASN A 80 1.48 6.64 7.88
CA ASN A 80 0.60 6.92 6.75
C ASN A 80 0.59 5.75 5.76
N GLN A 81 1.78 5.22 5.40
CA GLN A 81 1.85 4.12 4.45
C GLN A 81 1.25 2.82 5.01
N LEU A 82 1.40 2.56 6.32
CA LEU A 82 0.74 1.41 6.95
C LEU A 82 -0.79 1.51 6.95
N ILE A 83 -1.35 2.70 7.16
CA ILE A 83 -2.81 2.93 7.09
C ILE A 83 -3.32 2.62 5.68
N VAL A 84 -2.61 3.10 4.65
CA VAL A 84 -3.02 2.92 3.26
C VAL A 84 -2.84 1.47 2.83
N ALA A 85 -1.75 0.80 3.23
CA ALA A 85 -1.55 -0.62 2.99
C ALA A 85 -2.65 -1.49 3.64
N LYS A 86 -3.09 -1.14 4.86
CA LYS A 86 -4.26 -1.79 5.46
C LYS A 86 -5.52 -1.59 4.63
N LYS A 87 -5.74 -0.40 4.09
CA LYS A 87 -6.88 -0.12 3.20
C LYS A 87 -6.81 -0.96 1.93
N LEU A 88 -5.63 -1.09 1.33
CA LEU A 88 -5.39 -1.93 0.15
C LEU A 88 -5.76 -3.39 0.41
N ILE A 89 -5.36 -3.95 1.55
CA ILE A 89 -5.71 -5.32 1.93
C ILE A 89 -7.24 -5.49 1.99
N LEU A 90 -7.94 -4.57 2.66
CA LEU A 90 -9.40 -4.62 2.77
C LEU A 90 -10.08 -4.50 1.41
N LEU A 91 -9.56 -3.66 0.51
CA LEU A 91 -10.05 -3.54 -0.86
C LEU A 91 -9.80 -4.82 -1.66
N LYS A 92 -8.61 -5.43 -1.58
CA LYS A 92 -8.29 -6.72 -2.22
C LYS A 92 -9.24 -7.84 -1.76
N GLU A 93 -9.50 -7.93 -0.46
CA GLU A 93 -10.45 -8.91 0.11
C GLU A 93 -11.89 -8.67 -0.37
N GLU A 94 -12.37 -7.42 -0.33
CA GLU A 94 -13.71 -7.05 -0.78
C GLU A 94 -13.87 -7.28 -2.29
N ALA A 95 -12.85 -6.97 -3.10
CA ALA A 95 -12.82 -7.25 -4.53
C ALA A 95 -12.98 -8.74 -4.82
N ALA A 96 -12.23 -9.60 -4.10
CA ALA A 96 -12.34 -11.05 -4.24
C ALA A 96 -13.74 -11.57 -3.88
N ASN A 97 -14.41 -10.95 -2.89
CA ASN A 97 -15.78 -11.30 -2.54
C ASN A 97 -16.79 -10.88 -3.63
N ILE A 98 -16.61 -9.71 -4.26
CA ILE A 98 -17.43 -9.28 -5.41
C ILE A 98 -17.26 -10.24 -6.59
N VAL A 99 -16.01 -10.62 -6.88
CA VAL A 99 -15.69 -11.62 -7.92
C VAL A 99 -16.41 -12.94 -7.64
N ASN A 100 -16.31 -13.46 -6.41
CA ASN A 100 -17.00 -14.68 -6.01
C ASN A 100 -18.53 -14.55 -6.16
N PHE A 101 -19.10 -13.41 -5.77
CA PHE A 101 -20.52 -13.12 -5.96
C PHE A 101 -20.93 -13.19 -7.44
N ALA A 102 -20.14 -12.59 -8.35
CA ALA A 102 -20.42 -12.63 -9.78
C ALA A 102 -20.43 -14.07 -10.32
N TYR A 103 -19.46 -14.90 -9.92
CA TYR A 103 -19.43 -16.32 -10.27
C TYR A 103 -20.61 -17.10 -9.71
N LEU A 104 -20.98 -16.87 -8.44
CA LEU A 104 -22.14 -17.52 -7.82
C LEU A 104 -23.46 -17.14 -8.51
N LYS A 105 -23.58 -15.89 -8.99
CA LYS A 105 -24.72 -15.46 -9.80
C LYS A 105 -24.73 -16.19 -11.14
N LYS A 106 -23.59 -16.24 -11.86
CA LYS A 106 -23.46 -16.99 -13.13
C LYS A 106 -23.84 -18.46 -13.00
N LEU A 107 -23.42 -19.12 -11.92
CA LEU A 107 -23.81 -20.52 -11.66
C LEU A 107 -25.32 -20.71 -11.48
N LYS A 108 -26.03 -19.69 -10.96
CA LYS A 108 -27.47 -19.77 -10.70
C LYS A 108 -28.33 -19.33 -11.89
N THR A 109 -27.89 -18.33 -12.64
CA THR A 109 -28.69 -17.67 -13.70
C THR A 109 -28.17 -17.96 -15.10
N GLY A 110 -27.01 -18.60 -15.23
CA GLY A 110 -26.31 -18.84 -16.50
C GLY A 110 -25.46 -17.66 -17.00
N ASN A 111 -25.57 -16.48 -16.38
CA ASN A 111 -24.95 -15.23 -16.84
C ASN A 111 -24.32 -14.46 -15.68
N PHE A 112 -23.23 -13.72 -15.95
CA PHE A 112 -22.73 -12.76 -14.98
C PHE A 112 -23.78 -11.68 -14.68
N PRO A 113 -23.82 -11.13 -13.45
CA PRO A 113 -24.78 -10.08 -13.13
C PRO A 113 -24.43 -8.78 -13.87
N ASP A 114 -25.43 -8.01 -14.29
CA ASP A 114 -25.20 -6.71 -14.93
C ASP A 114 -24.69 -5.65 -13.94
N THR A 115 -25.02 -5.82 -12.66
CA THR A 115 -24.59 -4.93 -11.57
C THR A 115 -24.32 -5.72 -10.29
N ILE A 116 -23.61 -5.10 -9.35
CA ILE A 116 -23.36 -5.63 -8.00
C ILE A 116 -24.29 -5.00 -6.96
N SER A 117 -25.47 -4.51 -7.35
CA SER A 117 -26.41 -3.86 -6.42
C SER A 117 -26.95 -4.82 -5.35
N ASP A 118 -27.12 -6.10 -5.72
CA ASP A 118 -27.52 -7.20 -4.83
C ASP A 118 -26.37 -7.69 -3.93
N TYR A 119 -25.12 -7.27 -4.20
CA TYR A 119 -23.97 -7.67 -3.39
C TYR A 119 -23.97 -6.87 -2.08
N LYS A 120 -23.88 -7.59 -0.96
CA LYS A 120 -23.76 -6.99 0.36
C LYS A 120 -22.28 -6.85 0.73
N PHE A 121 -21.79 -5.62 0.67
CA PHE A 121 -20.43 -5.28 1.09
C PHE A 121 -20.18 -5.71 2.54
N VAL A 122 -19.04 -6.37 2.78
CA VAL A 122 -18.59 -6.74 4.13
C VAL A 122 -18.24 -5.46 4.89
N ASN A 123 -17.56 -4.52 4.21
CA ASN A 123 -17.35 -3.17 4.70
C ASN A 123 -18.09 -2.14 3.82
N PRO A 124 -19.27 -1.64 4.25
CA PRO A 124 -20.07 -0.70 3.47
C PRO A 124 -19.34 0.60 3.10
N LYS A 125 -18.33 1.00 3.87
CA LYS A 125 -17.53 2.21 3.59
C LYS A 125 -16.66 2.07 2.35
N LEU A 126 -16.38 0.84 1.91
CA LEU A 126 -15.55 0.62 0.72
C LEU A 126 -16.34 0.71 -0.58
N LYS A 127 -17.68 0.77 -0.52
CA LYS A 127 -18.54 0.74 -1.72
C LYS A 127 -18.17 1.79 -2.76
N GLU A 128 -17.81 3.00 -2.34
CA GLU A 128 -17.44 4.11 -3.22
C GLU A 128 -16.10 3.91 -3.95
N HIS A 129 -15.32 2.92 -3.54
CA HIS A 129 -14.03 2.60 -4.16
C HIS A 129 -14.15 1.60 -5.30
N PHE A 130 -15.33 1.03 -5.56
CA PHE A 130 -15.52 -0.05 -6.52
C PHE A 130 -16.37 0.36 -7.71
N ASP A 131 -15.87 0.00 -8.89
CA ASP A 131 -16.63 -0.02 -10.13
C ASP A 131 -16.77 -1.46 -10.62
N TYR A 132 -17.94 -1.78 -11.17
CA TYR A 132 -18.23 -3.06 -11.78
C TYR A 132 -18.79 -2.85 -13.17
N SER A 133 -18.25 -3.58 -14.15
CA SER A 133 -18.77 -3.60 -15.50
C SER A 133 -18.89 -5.02 -16.00
N ARG A 134 -20.02 -5.32 -16.64
CA ARG A 134 -20.21 -6.55 -17.41
C ARG A 134 -20.16 -6.18 -18.88
N PHE A 135 -19.52 -7.01 -19.70
CA PHE A 135 -19.42 -6.79 -21.13
C PHE A 135 -19.33 -8.12 -21.87
N ILE A 136 -19.80 -8.12 -23.11
CA ILE A 136 -19.55 -9.21 -24.06
C ILE A 136 -18.35 -8.78 -24.89
N ASP A 137 -17.32 -9.61 -24.94
CA ASP A 137 -16.12 -9.30 -25.72
C ASP A 137 -16.30 -9.61 -27.23
N ASN A 138 -15.28 -9.33 -28.02
CA ASN A 138 -15.30 -9.57 -29.47
C ASN A 138 -15.40 -11.06 -29.85
N SER A 139 -15.15 -11.97 -28.91
CA SER A 139 -15.33 -13.43 -29.06
C SER A 139 -16.74 -13.90 -28.66
N ASN A 140 -17.66 -12.98 -28.36
CA ASN A 140 -18.97 -13.26 -27.79
C ASN A 140 -18.92 -13.98 -26.43
N GLU A 141 -17.84 -13.81 -25.67
CA GLU A 141 -17.73 -14.36 -24.31
C GLU A 141 -18.29 -13.37 -23.28
N ASP A 142 -19.09 -13.89 -22.35
CA ASP A 142 -19.64 -13.13 -21.23
C ASP A 142 -18.57 -12.88 -20.18
N ASN A 143 -18.19 -11.61 -20.02
CA ASN A 143 -17.10 -11.16 -19.17
C ASN A 143 -17.56 -10.10 -18.17
N PHE A 144 -16.75 -9.91 -17.14
CA PHE A 144 -16.91 -8.81 -16.20
C PHE A 144 -15.57 -8.31 -15.70
N GLN A 145 -15.56 -7.08 -15.22
CA GLN A 145 -14.45 -6.45 -14.55
C GLN A 145 -14.89 -5.83 -13.22
N VAL A 146 -14.03 -5.98 -12.21
CA VAL A 146 -14.13 -5.28 -10.93
C VAL A 146 -12.93 -4.37 -10.82
N THR A 147 -13.13 -3.06 -10.78
CA THR A 147 -12.06 -2.08 -10.61
C THR A 147 -12.16 -1.43 -9.24
N TYR A 148 -11.02 -1.15 -8.62
CA TYR A 148 -10.97 -0.34 -7.40
C TYR A 148 -9.74 0.54 -7.29
N TYR A 149 -9.88 1.58 -6.46
CA TYR A 149 -8.88 2.62 -6.21
C TYR A 149 -8.58 2.73 -4.72
N VAL A 150 -7.33 3.00 -4.36
CA VAL A 150 -6.89 2.97 -2.96
C VAL A 150 -6.63 4.37 -2.41
N GLY A 151 -5.53 4.98 -2.88
CA GLY A 151 -5.05 6.30 -2.46
C GLY A 151 -5.41 7.40 -3.44
N THR A 152 -5.35 7.13 -4.75
CA THR A 152 -5.64 8.08 -5.84
C THR A 152 -6.43 7.40 -6.94
N THR A 153 -7.03 8.21 -7.82
CA THR A 153 -7.64 7.73 -9.07
C THR A 153 -6.63 7.40 -10.16
N HIS A 154 -5.34 7.69 -9.94
CA HIS A 154 -4.25 7.45 -10.89
C HIS A 154 -3.64 6.04 -10.77
N THR A 155 -3.98 5.32 -9.69
CA THR A 155 -3.68 3.90 -9.55
C THR A 155 -4.96 3.10 -9.64
N SER A 156 -5.04 2.16 -10.57
CA SER A 156 -6.18 1.25 -10.68
C SER A 156 -5.76 -0.19 -10.42
N HIS A 157 -6.55 -0.87 -9.60
CA HIS A 157 -6.47 -2.31 -9.42
C HIS A 157 -7.71 -2.91 -10.02
N PHE A 158 -7.59 -3.98 -10.80
CA PHE A 158 -8.77 -4.60 -11.39
C PHE A 158 -8.66 -6.10 -11.53
N TYR A 159 -9.82 -6.74 -11.44
CA TYR A 159 -10.03 -8.13 -11.82
C TYR A 159 -10.78 -8.19 -13.15
N THR A 160 -10.32 -8.99 -14.11
CA THR A 160 -11.05 -9.28 -15.35
C THR A 160 -11.15 -10.79 -15.54
N HIS A 161 -12.31 -11.31 -15.97
CA HIS A 161 -12.54 -12.75 -16.15
C HIS A 161 -11.65 -13.41 -17.24
N ASN A 162 -11.12 -12.65 -18.21
CA ASN A 162 -10.42 -13.15 -19.40
C ASN A 162 -9.25 -14.11 -19.11
N ASN A 163 -8.96 -15.03 -20.05
CA ASN A 163 -7.90 -16.06 -19.96
C ASN A 163 -6.47 -15.48 -19.76
N GLY A 164 -6.08 -15.18 -18.52
CA GLY A 164 -4.76 -14.64 -18.15
C GLY A 164 -4.73 -14.29 -16.66
N PRO A 165 -3.64 -13.73 -16.09
CA PRO A 165 -3.66 -13.36 -14.67
C PRO A 165 -4.76 -12.33 -14.45
N ASN A 166 -5.91 -12.77 -13.92
CA ASN A 166 -7.12 -11.96 -13.88
C ASN A 166 -6.97 -10.69 -13.05
N TRP A 167 -6.00 -10.63 -12.14
CA TRP A 167 -5.71 -9.48 -11.32
C TRP A 167 -4.59 -8.64 -11.93
N TYR A 168 -4.88 -7.36 -12.11
CA TYR A 168 -3.99 -6.38 -12.69
C TYR A 168 -3.86 -5.16 -11.78
N TYR A 169 -2.69 -4.54 -11.87
CA TYR A 169 -2.38 -3.26 -11.27
C TYR A 169 -1.83 -2.36 -12.38
N TYR A 170 -2.28 -1.12 -12.39
CA TYR A 170 -1.86 -0.12 -13.36
C TYR A 170 -1.68 1.24 -12.67
N ASP A 171 -0.51 1.83 -12.85
CA ASP A 171 -0.16 3.20 -12.49
C ASP A 171 -0.02 4.07 -13.75
N ASP A 172 -0.74 5.20 -13.79
CA ASP A 172 -0.59 6.25 -14.81
C ASP A 172 0.64 7.14 -14.57
#